data_AF-A0A059KTY3-F1
#
_entry.id   AF-A0A059KTY3-F1
#
_cell.length_a   1.000
_cell.length_b   1.000
_cell.length_c   1.000
_cell.angle_alpha   90.00
_cell.angle_beta   90.00
_cell.angle_gamma   90.00
#
_symmetry.space_group_name_H-M   'P 1'
#
loop_
_entity.id
_entity.type
_entity.pdbx_description
1 polymer ?
#
loop_
_entity_poly.entity_id
_entity_poly.type
_entity_poly.pdbx_seq_one_letter_code
_entity_poly.pdbx_strand_id
1 'polypeptide(L)'
;MLDVNMELPAEVGELAKEVYADGVKETFREISKIGVDAAKTFRLALAPLQFTAMLQERVAMYFKRAADKASPENRVSPAPSLALPILEKLRYQEDGDLLTDIYVELLSAGFDKSRMGDAHPAFLTIISQLSPDEIRLINSLVGSDPKNYFGRVTSDWTQSSKGIIGHFNESVLEPVEIDWSLVVNPDELLWPIHLQVYVGHLHSLGLIEYDNDLKYLSGRGLNHGNECWAIKLSEFGSLFHRACVKGAPLESFAVTPQDRI
;
A
#
# COMPACT_ATOMS: atom_id res chain seq x y z
N MET A 1 -13.06 -20.26 -1.59
CA MET A 1 -14.34 -20.73 -2.17
C MET A 1 -15.22 -21.11 -1.00
N LEU A 2 -16.19 -20.27 -0.62
CA LEU A 2 -17.02 -20.51 0.57
C LEU A 2 -18.11 -21.54 0.24
N ASP A 3 -18.07 -22.68 0.93
CA ASP A 3 -19.16 -23.66 0.97
C ASP A 3 -20.22 -23.17 1.97
N VAL A 4 -21.24 -22.50 1.44
CA VAL A 4 -22.49 -22.30 2.18
C VAL A 4 -23.35 -23.52 1.90
N ASN A 5 -23.35 -24.46 2.83
CA ASN A 5 -24.17 -25.67 2.76
C ASN A 5 -25.63 -25.28 3.05
N MET A 6 -26.35 -24.84 2.02
CA MET A 6 -27.77 -24.54 2.10
C MET A 6 -28.53 -25.82 1.77
N GLU A 7 -29.10 -26.48 2.77
CA GLU A 7 -29.94 -27.65 2.58
C GLU A 7 -31.13 -27.27 1.69
N LEU A 8 -31.22 -27.92 0.52
CA LEU A 8 -32.33 -27.77 -0.41
C LEU A 8 -33.63 -28.25 0.26
N PRO A 9 -34.78 -27.61 0.00
CA PRO A 9 -36.06 -28.04 0.56
C PRO A 9 -36.36 -29.50 0.20
N ALA A 10 -36.86 -30.25 1.17
CA ALA A 10 -37.04 -31.71 1.12
C ALA A 10 -37.81 -32.23 -0.12
N GLU A 11 -38.66 -31.39 -0.71
CA GLU A 11 -39.44 -31.69 -1.93
C GLU A 11 -38.55 -32.00 -3.15
N VAL A 12 -37.34 -31.45 -3.23
CA VAL A 12 -36.38 -31.72 -4.33
C VAL A 12 -35.72 -33.09 -4.17
N GLY A 13 -35.55 -33.56 -2.93
CA GLY A 13 -34.95 -34.85 -2.61
C GLY A 13 -35.88 -36.04 -2.85
N GLU A 14 -37.19 -35.85 -2.70
CA GLU A 14 -38.20 -36.89 -2.99
C GLU A 14 -38.34 -37.16 -4.49
N LEU A 15 -38.37 -36.11 -5.32
CA LEU A 15 -38.44 -36.23 -6.78
C LEU A 15 -37.23 -37.00 -7.36
N ALA A 16 -36.08 -36.91 -6.71
CA ALA A 16 -34.86 -37.61 -7.12
C ALA A 16 -34.88 -39.13 -6.80
N LYS A 17 -35.63 -39.54 -5.77
CA LYS A 17 -35.72 -40.95 -5.36
C LYS A 17 -36.69 -41.76 -6.23
N GLU A 18 -37.78 -41.14 -6.69
CA GLU A 18 -38.79 -41.81 -7.53
C GLU A 18 -38.26 -42.11 -8.95
N VAL A 19 -37.33 -41.29 -9.45
CA VAL A 19 -36.76 -41.41 -10.81
C VAL A 19 -35.61 -42.42 -10.89
N TYR A 20 -35.05 -42.86 -9.77
CA TYR A 20 -33.88 -43.76 -9.74
C TYR A 20 -34.22 -45.23 -10.08
N ALA A 21 -35.50 -45.58 -10.13
CA ALA A 21 -35.96 -46.97 -10.30
C ALA A 21 -36.03 -47.44 -11.76
N ASP A 22 -36.20 -46.55 -12.74
CA ASP A 22 -36.32 -46.93 -14.16
C ASP A 22 -35.26 -46.23 -15.02
N GLY A 23 -34.41 -47.05 -15.64
CA GLY A 23 -33.10 -46.65 -16.13
C GLY A 23 -33.11 -45.52 -17.15
N VAL A 24 -32.38 -44.43 -16.85
CA VAL A 24 -31.90 -43.49 -17.89
C VAL A 24 -30.59 -42.80 -17.47
N LYS A 25 -29.44 -43.31 -17.95
CA LYS A 25 -28.11 -42.72 -17.68
C LYS A 25 -27.88 -41.36 -18.37
N GLU A 26 -28.67 -41.05 -19.40
CA GLU A 26 -28.50 -39.87 -20.26
C GLU A 26 -29.40 -38.69 -19.82
N THR A 27 -30.67 -38.94 -19.52
CA THR A 27 -31.59 -37.97 -18.88
C THR A 27 -31.09 -37.53 -17.50
N PHE A 28 -30.41 -38.40 -16.74
CA PHE A 28 -29.79 -38.01 -15.47
C PHE A 28 -28.66 -36.97 -15.64
N ARG A 29 -27.92 -36.99 -16.76
CA ARG A 29 -26.91 -35.96 -17.09
C ARG A 29 -27.54 -34.60 -17.41
N GLU A 30 -28.73 -34.58 -17.99
CA GLU A 30 -29.45 -33.32 -18.27
C GLU A 30 -30.17 -32.79 -17.03
N ILE A 31 -30.80 -33.65 -16.23
CA ILE A 31 -31.42 -33.26 -14.95
C ILE A 31 -30.36 -32.78 -13.95
N SER A 32 -29.20 -33.43 -13.88
CA SER A 32 -28.08 -32.95 -13.06
C SER A 32 -27.55 -31.59 -13.54
N LYS A 33 -27.51 -31.32 -14.85
CA LYS A 33 -27.19 -29.98 -15.37
C LYS A 33 -28.24 -28.95 -14.96
N ILE A 34 -29.53 -29.29 -15.01
CA ILE A 34 -30.62 -28.40 -14.55
C ILE A 34 -30.50 -28.10 -13.05
N GLY A 35 -30.21 -29.10 -12.21
CA GLY A 35 -29.98 -28.89 -10.77
C GLY A 35 -28.73 -28.05 -10.50
N VAL A 36 -27.64 -28.30 -11.23
CA VAL A 36 -26.40 -27.50 -11.17
C VAL A 36 -26.65 -26.06 -11.62
N ASP A 37 -27.46 -25.84 -12.66
CA ASP A 37 -27.76 -24.52 -13.19
C ASP A 37 -28.77 -23.75 -12.34
N ALA A 38 -29.71 -24.44 -11.69
CA ALA A 38 -30.56 -23.85 -10.65
C ALA A 38 -29.73 -23.42 -9.43
N ALA A 39 -28.82 -24.26 -8.95
CA ALA A 39 -27.90 -23.90 -7.87
C ALA A 39 -27.00 -22.70 -8.24
N LYS A 40 -26.46 -22.66 -9.47
CA LYS A 40 -25.71 -21.50 -9.98
C LYS A 40 -26.57 -20.24 -10.06
N THR A 41 -27.83 -20.36 -10.48
CA THR A 41 -28.75 -19.21 -10.59
C THR A 41 -29.10 -18.67 -9.22
N PHE A 42 -29.38 -19.54 -8.24
CA PHE A 42 -29.57 -19.12 -6.85
C PHE A 42 -28.30 -18.48 -6.27
N ARG A 43 -27.14 -19.06 -6.55
CA ARG A 43 -25.86 -18.47 -6.14
C ARG A 43 -25.62 -17.11 -6.78
N LEU A 44 -25.99 -16.93 -8.04
CA LEU A 44 -25.90 -15.65 -8.74
C LEU A 44 -26.93 -14.63 -8.20
N ALA A 45 -28.15 -15.07 -7.90
CA ALA A 45 -29.19 -14.24 -7.32
C ALA A 45 -28.83 -13.78 -5.90
N LEU A 46 -28.17 -14.64 -5.11
CA LEU A 46 -27.67 -14.34 -3.77
C LEU A 46 -26.27 -13.69 -3.78
N ALA A 47 -25.59 -13.65 -4.93
CA ALA A 47 -24.25 -13.09 -5.04
C ALA A 47 -24.16 -11.64 -4.52
N PRO A 48 -25.14 -10.73 -4.78
CA PRO A 48 -25.12 -9.39 -4.19
C PRO A 48 -25.13 -9.41 -2.66
N LEU A 49 -25.98 -10.24 -2.03
CA LEU A 49 -26.02 -10.35 -0.56
C LEU A 49 -24.72 -10.93 0.00
N GLN A 50 -24.23 -12.01 -0.60
CA GLN A 50 -22.96 -12.64 -0.20
C GLN A 50 -21.78 -11.67 -0.31
N PHE A 51 -21.75 -10.88 -1.39
CA PHE A 51 -20.74 -9.85 -1.60
C PHE A 51 -20.85 -8.73 -0.55
N THR A 52 -22.05 -8.29 -0.20
CA THR A 52 -22.22 -7.28 0.86
C THR A 52 -21.78 -7.78 2.23
N ALA A 53 -22.06 -9.05 2.58
CA ALA A 53 -21.60 -9.65 3.83
C ALA A 53 -20.07 -9.74 3.88
N MET A 54 -19.44 -10.21 2.79
CA MET A 54 -17.98 -10.24 2.66
C MET A 54 -17.36 -8.84 2.79
N LEU A 55 -17.94 -7.84 2.13
CA LEU A 55 -17.47 -6.45 2.25
C LEU A 55 -17.60 -5.92 3.68
N GLN A 56 -18.72 -6.22 4.36
CA GLN A 56 -18.93 -5.83 5.75
C GLN A 56 -17.85 -6.43 6.66
N GLU A 57 -17.61 -7.74 6.56
CA GLU A 57 -16.59 -8.44 7.36
C GLU A 57 -15.20 -7.85 7.11
N ARG A 58 -14.86 -7.63 5.84
CA ARG A 58 -13.57 -7.05 5.44
C ARG A 58 -13.35 -5.65 6.00
N VAL A 59 -14.33 -4.75 5.83
CA VAL A 59 -14.22 -3.38 6.34
C VAL A 59 -14.18 -3.38 7.87
N ALA A 60 -15.01 -4.21 8.52
CA ALA A 60 -15.02 -4.32 9.97
C ALA A 60 -13.67 -4.81 10.51
N MET A 61 -13.00 -5.72 9.80
CA MET A 61 -11.65 -6.16 10.13
C MET A 61 -10.65 -4.99 10.10
N TYR A 62 -10.63 -4.17 9.06
CA TYR A 62 -9.73 -3.01 8.98
C TYR A 62 -10.02 -1.96 10.05
N PHE A 63 -11.30 -1.67 10.32
CA PHE A 63 -11.70 -0.74 11.38
C PHE A 63 -11.29 -1.25 12.76
N LYS A 64 -11.44 -2.56 13.00
CA LYS A 64 -10.98 -3.20 14.24
C LYS A 64 -9.46 -3.10 14.37
N ARG A 65 -8.70 -3.42 13.31
CA ARG A 65 -7.24 -3.29 13.29
C ARG A 65 -6.80 -1.85 13.60
N ALA A 66 -7.45 -0.85 13.02
CA ALA A 66 -7.17 0.56 13.28
C ALA A 66 -7.49 0.96 14.73
N ALA A 67 -8.66 0.57 15.24
CA ALA A 67 -9.07 0.87 16.61
C ALA A 67 -8.15 0.21 17.64
N ASP A 68 -7.70 -1.03 17.37
CA ASP A 68 -6.84 -1.79 18.29
C ASP A 68 -5.44 -1.21 18.45
N LYS A 69 -4.97 -0.36 17.51
CA LYS A 69 -3.73 0.41 17.66
C LYS A 69 -3.83 1.52 18.70
N ALA A 70 -5.03 2.06 18.96
CA ALA A 70 -5.24 3.09 19.97
C ALA A 70 -5.35 2.46 21.37
N SER A 71 -4.68 3.05 22.37
CA SER A 71 -4.82 2.59 23.76
C SER A 71 -6.27 2.72 24.23
N PRO A 72 -6.79 1.80 25.07
CA PRO A 72 -8.19 1.87 25.53
C PRO A 72 -8.57 3.20 26.17
N GLU A 73 -7.61 3.88 26.82
CA GLU A 73 -7.81 5.17 27.48
C GLU A 73 -7.92 6.34 26.50
N ASN A 74 -7.25 6.27 25.34
CA ASN A 74 -7.28 7.30 24.31
C ASN A 74 -8.19 6.95 23.13
N ARG A 75 -8.81 5.76 23.13
CA ARG A 75 -9.64 5.26 22.05
C ARG A 75 -10.96 6.02 21.97
N VAL A 76 -11.21 6.64 20.83
CA VAL A 76 -12.42 7.40 20.52
C VAL A 76 -12.94 7.03 19.14
N SER A 77 -14.21 7.30 18.87
CA SER A 77 -14.72 7.13 17.50
C SER A 77 -14.17 8.23 16.59
N PRO A 78 -13.62 7.89 15.41
CA PRO A 78 -13.16 8.89 14.45
C PRO A 78 -14.32 9.71 13.92
N ALA A 79 -14.03 10.93 13.47
CA ALA A 79 -15.03 11.78 12.83
C ALA A 79 -15.62 11.07 11.59
N PRO A 80 -16.95 11.11 11.38
CA PRO A 80 -17.58 10.50 10.21
C PRO A 80 -17.03 11.02 8.87
N SER A 81 -16.61 12.29 8.84
CA SER A 81 -15.97 12.93 7.68
C SER A 81 -14.63 12.32 7.29
N LEU A 82 -13.96 11.60 8.20
CA LEU A 82 -12.73 10.85 7.93
C LEU A 82 -13.05 9.37 7.72
N ALA A 83 -13.87 8.79 8.61
CA ALA A 83 -14.14 7.35 8.62
C ALA A 83 -14.92 6.86 7.39
N LEU A 84 -15.97 7.59 6.96
CA LEU A 84 -16.81 7.15 5.85
C LEU A 84 -16.05 7.16 4.51
N PRO A 85 -15.28 8.20 4.16
CA PRO A 85 -14.48 8.16 2.94
C PRO A 85 -13.37 7.09 2.95
N ILE A 86 -12.74 6.84 4.11
CA ILE A 86 -11.77 5.73 4.23
C ILE A 86 -12.44 4.38 4.00
N LEU A 87 -13.64 4.18 4.55
CA LEU A 87 -14.43 2.97 4.31
C LEU A 87 -14.68 2.76 2.81
N GLU A 88 -15.05 3.82 2.08
CA GLU A 88 -15.27 3.73 0.63
C GLU A 88 -14.01 3.30 -0.12
N LYS A 89 -12.83 3.78 0.28
CA LYS A 89 -11.55 3.36 -0.31
C LYS A 89 -11.22 1.91 0.02
N LEU A 90 -11.32 1.53 1.30
CA LEU A 90 -10.98 0.19 1.79
C LEU A 90 -11.86 -0.92 1.20
N ARG A 91 -13.08 -0.60 0.73
CA ARG A 91 -13.95 -1.56 0.05
C ARG A 91 -13.31 -2.23 -1.17
N TYR A 92 -12.37 -1.56 -1.82
CA TYR A 92 -11.72 -2.04 -3.05
C TYR A 92 -10.28 -2.52 -2.82
N GLN A 93 -9.77 -2.43 -1.61
CA GLN A 93 -8.36 -2.68 -1.31
C GLN A 93 -8.11 -4.10 -0.84
N GLU A 94 -6.91 -4.64 -1.13
CA GLU A 94 -6.54 -6.01 -0.74
C GLU A 94 -5.90 -6.09 0.64
N ASP A 95 -6.12 -7.20 1.37
CA ASP A 95 -5.41 -7.37 2.64
C ASP A 95 -3.98 -7.82 2.36
N GLY A 96 -3.01 -7.24 3.07
CA GLY A 96 -1.60 -7.42 2.75
C GLY A 96 -1.10 -6.59 1.56
N ASP A 97 -1.83 -5.55 1.15
CA ASP A 97 -1.30 -4.50 0.28
C ASP A 97 -0.80 -3.30 1.12
N LEU A 98 0.28 -2.66 0.67
CA LEU A 98 0.88 -1.54 1.40
C LEU A 98 -0.09 -0.36 1.49
N LEU A 99 -0.80 -0.01 0.42
CA LEU A 99 -1.74 1.13 0.45
C LEU A 99 -2.88 0.90 1.45
N THR A 100 -3.35 -0.34 1.58
CA THR A 100 -4.33 -0.72 2.59
C THR A 100 -3.83 -0.39 3.99
N ASP A 101 -2.59 -0.75 4.31
CA ASP A 101 -2.00 -0.47 5.62
C ASP A 101 -1.80 1.03 5.87
N ILE A 102 -1.51 1.82 4.82
CA ILE A 102 -1.47 3.29 4.93
C ILE A 102 -2.85 3.89 5.24
N TYR A 103 -3.93 3.39 4.59
CA TYR A 103 -5.29 3.81 4.93
C TYR A 103 -5.69 3.41 6.36
N VAL A 104 -5.32 2.21 6.79
CA VAL A 104 -5.57 1.71 8.16
C VAL A 104 -4.80 2.56 9.18
N GLU A 105 -3.58 3.00 8.86
CA GLU A 105 -2.79 3.86 9.74
C GLU A 105 -3.43 5.25 9.89
N LEU A 106 -3.86 5.88 8.80
CA LEU A 106 -4.63 7.14 8.86
C LEU A 106 -5.90 6.99 9.70
N LEU A 107 -6.63 5.88 9.52
CA LEU A 107 -7.82 5.59 10.31
C LEU A 107 -7.47 5.42 11.80
N SER A 108 -6.35 4.78 12.11
CA SER A 108 -5.88 4.59 13.49
C SER A 108 -5.56 5.92 14.18
N ALA A 109 -5.00 6.90 13.45
CA ALA A 109 -4.79 8.25 13.96
C ALA A 109 -6.13 8.92 14.33
N GLY A 110 -7.20 8.66 13.58
CA GLY A 110 -8.55 9.14 13.90
C GLY A 110 -9.20 8.45 15.12
N PHE A 111 -8.81 7.21 15.43
CA PHE A 111 -9.28 6.45 16.60
C PHE A 111 -8.56 6.84 17.90
N ASP A 112 -7.43 7.56 17.84
CA ASP A 112 -6.63 7.93 19.00
C ASP A 112 -6.76 9.44 19.29
N LYS A 113 -7.28 9.79 20.46
CA LYS A 113 -7.45 11.19 20.90
C LYS A 113 -6.16 12.01 20.84
N SER A 114 -5.00 11.39 21.06
CA SER A 114 -3.70 12.07 21.02
C SER A 114 -3.21 12.34 19.59
N ARG A 115 -3.66 11.56 18.62
CA ARG A 115 -3.24 11.62 17.20
C ARG A 115 -4.31 12.20 16.28
N MET A 116 -5.54 12.40 16.77
CA MET A 116 -6.66 12.90 15.96
C MET A 116 -6.33 14.22 15.25
N GLY A 117 -5.52 15.08 15.87
CA GLY A 117 -5.06 16.33 15.25
C GLY A 117 -4.13 16.13 14.05
N ASP A 118 -3.43 14.99 13.97
CA ASP A 118 -2.58 14.64 12.83
C ASP A 118 -3.39 14.08 11.64
N ALA A 119 -4.61 13.59 11.87
CA ALA A 119 -5.44 12.92 10.86
C ALA A 119 -6.11 13.92 9.88
N HIS A 120 -5.31 14.55 9.03
CA HIS A 120 -5.78 15.59 8.10
C HIS A 120 -6.64 14.98 6.96
N PRO A 121 -7.85 15.53 6.65
CA PRO A 121 -8.74 14.97 5.64
C PRO A 121 -8.14 14.85 4.23
N ALA A 122 -7.25 15.77 3.85
CA ALA A 122 -6.56 15.71 2.54
C ALA A 122 -5.71 14.46 2.34
N PHE A 123 -5.27 13.80 3.43
CA PHE A 123 -4.44 12.61 3.35
C PHE A 123 -5.15 11.45 2.68
N LEU A 124 -6.48 11.36 2.76
CA LEU A 124 -7.25 10.38 2.01
C LEU A 124 -6.98 10.47 0.50
N THR A 125 -7.06 11.67 -0.05
CA THR A 125 -6.87 11.93 -1.48
C THR A 125 -5.41 11.75 -1.88
N ILE A 126 -4.48 12.15 -1.01
CA ILE A 126 -3.03 11.97 -1.23
C ILE A 126 -2.69 10.48 -1.29
N ILE A 127 -3.13 9.66 -0.33
CA ILE A 127 -2.84 8.21 -0.32
C ILE A 127 -3.27 7.57 -1.64
N SER A 128 -4.42 7.97 -2.20
CA SER A 128 -4.91 7.42 -3.47
C SER A 128 -4.08 7.76 -4.70
N GLN A 129 -3.15 8.70 -4.60
CA GLN A 129 -2.26 9.12 -5.69
C GLN A 129 -0.86 8.50 -5.56
N LEU A 130 -0.50 7.95 -4.40
CA LEU A 130 0.85 7.47 -4.14
C LEU A 130 1.11 6.07 -4.68
N SER A 131 2.33 5.85 -5.17
CA SER A 131 2.89 4.52 -5.41
C SER A 131 3.54 3.93 -4.15
N PRO A 132 3.75 2.60 -4.08
CA PRO A 132 4.51 1.97 -3.00
C PRO A 132 5.92 2.55 -2.83
N ASP A 133 6.62 2.87 -3.92
CA ASP A 133 7.96 3.44 -3.89
C ASP A 133 7.98 4.86 -3.34
N GLU A 134 6.94 5.66 -3.63
CA GLU A 134 6.80 7.00 -3.06
C GLU A 134 6.59 6.96 -1.55
N ILE A 135 5.84 5.97 -1.05
CA ILE A 135 5.66 5.76 0.39
C ILE A 135 7.00 5.39 1.06
N ARG A 136 7.80 4.53 0.42
CA ARG A 136 9.14 4.19 0.91
C ARG A 136 10.06 5.39 0.92
N LEU A 137 10.01 6.20 -0.14
CA LEU A 137 10.79 7.44 -0.22
C LEU A 137 10.39 8.41 0.90
N ILE A 138 9.10 8.62 1.17
CA ILE A 138 8.64 9.42 2.31
C ILE A 138 9.23 8.88 3.62
N ASN A 139 9.19 7.56 3.83
CA ASN A 139 9.72 6.95 5.04
C ASN A 139 11.24 7.08 5.16
N SER A 140 11.98 6.97 4.05
CA SER A 140 13.43 7.10 4.05
C SER A 140 13.89 8.53 4.30
N LEU A 141 13.04 9.54 4.07
CA LEU A 141 13.33 10.97 4.32
C LEU A 141 13.05 11.42 5.76
N VAL A 142 12.71 10.50 6.67
CA VAL A 142 12.52 10.83 8.09
C VAL A 142 13.87 11.18 8.71
N GLY A 143 14.01 12.43 9.13
CA GLY A 143 15.24 12.95 9.73
C GLY A 143 15.29 14.47 9.64
N SER A 144 16.27 15.06 10.32
CA SER A 144 16.51 16.52 10.22
C SER A 144 17.37 16.89 9.01
N ASP A 145 18.21 15.96 8.55
CA ASP A 145 19.11 16.19 7.44
C ASP A 145 18.46 15.84 6.10
N PRO A 146 18.54 16.73 5.09
CA PRO A 146 18.14 16.41 3.73
C PRO A 146 18.93 15.21 3.20
N LYS A 147 18.30 14.41 2.34
CA LYS A 147 18.97 13.34 1.59
C LYS A 147 19.21 13.74 0.14
N ASN A 148 20.37 13.35 -0.37
CA ASN A 148 20.75 13.57 -1.76
C ASN A 148 20.23 12.45 -2.67
N TYR A 149 19.84 12.79 -3.89
CA TYR A 149 19.72 11.82 -4.98
C TYR A 149 20.51 12.32 -6.19
N PHE A 150 20.92 11.38 -7.06
CA PHE A 150 21.84 11.63 -8.16
C PHE A 150 21.18 11.49 -9.53
N GLY A 151 21.69 12.27 -10.49
CA GLY A 151 21.48 12.07 -11.93
C GLY A 151 20.17 12.60 -12.49
N ARG A 152 20.17 12.81 -13.82
CA ARG A 152 18.93 12.98 -14.61
C ARG A 152 18.35 11.61 -14.91
N VAL A 153 17.02 11.56 -15.13
CA VAL A 153 16.28 10.39 -15.63
C VAL A 153 17.13 9.64 -16.67
N THR A 154 17.28 8.33 -16.49
CA THR A 154 17.96 7.34 -17.38
C THR A 154 19.45 7.06 -17.19
N SER A 155 20.09 7.41 -16.07
CA SER A 155 21.45 6.93 -15.80
C SER A 155 21.43 5.52 -15.20
N ASP A 156 22.03 4.53 -15.86
CA ASP A 156 22.04 3.13 -15.39
C ASP A 156 22.74 2.98 -14.03
N TRP A 157 23.75 3.80 -13.75
CA TRP A 157 24.53 3.71 -12.53
C TRP A 157 23.78 4.17 -11.27
N THR A 158 22.73 5.00 -11.38
CA THR A 158 21.97 5.50 -10.21
C THR A 158 20.90 4.52 -9.71
N GLN A 159 20.73 3.38 -10.38
CA GLN A 159 19.63 2.44 -10.11
C GLN A 159 19.95 1.41 -9.00
N SER A 160 21.17 1.41 -8.48
CA SER A 160 21.56 0.53 -7.35
C SER A 160 22.69 1.15 -6.54
N SER A 161 22.83 0.77 -5.27
CA SER A 161 23.93 1.22 -4.42
C SER A 161 25.29 0.85 -5.02
N LYS A 162 25.40 -0.38 -5.55
CA LYS A 162 26.60 -0.87 -6.24
C LYS A 162 26.94 -0.05 -7.48
N GLY A 163 25.93 0.35 -8.26
CA GLY A 163 26.12 1.21 -9.43
C GLY A 163 26.67 2.58 -9.05
N ILE A 164 26.12 3.20 -7.99
CA ILE A 164 26.58 4.50 -7.47
C ILE A 164 28.03 4.41 -6.99
N ILE A 165 28.35 3.41 -6.16
CA ILE A 165 29.70 3.21 -5.66
C ILE A 165 30.69 2.95 -6.81
N GLY A 166 30.30 2.12 -7.78
CA GLY A 166 31.11 1.83 -8.96
C GLY A 166 31.45 3.09 -9.76
N HIS A 167 30.43 3.90 -10.08
CA HIS A 167 30.58 5.15 -10.83
C HIS A 167 31.46 6.16 -10.10
N PHE A 168 31.32 6.30 -8.77
CA PHE A 168 32.16 7.20 -8.01
C PHE A 168 33.61 6.74 -7.95
N ASN A 169 33.86 5.44 -7.77
CA ASN A 169 35.21 4.87 -7.74
C ASN A 169 35.97 5.00 -9.07
N GLU A 170 35.27 5.12 -10.21
CA GLU A 170 35.93 5.41 -11.50
C GLU A 170 36.54 6.82 -11.55
N SER A 171 36.03 7.73 -10.72
CA SER A 171 36.40 9.16 -10.74
C SER A 171 37.43 9.54 -9.67
N VAL A 172 37.83 8.61 -8.80
CA VAL A 172 38.73 8.87 -7.66
C VAL A 172 39.80 7.80 -7.48
N LEU A 173 40.88 8.14 -6.76
CA LEU A 173 42.01 7.24 -6.49
C LEU A 173 41.79 6.32 -5.28
N GLU A 174 40.93 6.71 -4.35
CA GLU A 174 40.61 5.95 -3.13
C GLU A 174 39.12 5.54 -3.14
N PRO A 175 38.75 4.35 -2.63
CA PRO A 175 37.36 3.93 -2.60
C PRO A 175 36.47 4.91 -1.85
N VAL A 176 35.35 5.30 -2.47
CA VAL A 176 34.36 6.18 -1.85
C VAL A 176 33.52 5.39 -0.85
N GLU A 177 33.54 5.82 0.41
CA GLU A 177 32.56 5.43 1.41
C GLU A 177 31.37 6.40 1.38
N ILE A 178 30.17 5.87 1.10
CA ILE A 178 28.94 6.66 1.05
C ILE A 178 28.19 6.48 2.37
N ASP A 179 27.90 7.59 3.04
CA ASP A 179 26.93 7.63 4.13
C ASP A 179 25.50 7.58 3.57
N TRP A 180 24.91 6.39 3.56
CA TRP A 180 23.54 6.16 3.08
C TRP A 180 22.45 6.84 3.95
N SER A 181 22.80 7.35 5.13
CA SER A 181 21.87 8.20 5.89
C SER A 181 21.67 9.58 5.23
N LEU A 182 22.57 9.99 4.34
CA LEU A 182 22.54 11.28 3.64
C LEU A 182 22.15 11.16 2.18
N VAL A 183 21.87 9.96 1.69
CA VAL A 183 21.57 9.65 0.28
C VAL A 183 20.31 8.80 0.21
N VAL A 184 19.45 9.04 -0.79
CA VAL A 184 18.34 8.15 -1.10
C VAL A 184 18.92 6.85 -1.64
N ASN A 185 18.75 5.75 -0.89
CA ASN A 185 19.22 4.45 -1.32
C ASN A 185 18.29 3.88 -2.40
N PRO A 186 18.74 3.73 -3.66
CA PRO A 186 17.89 3.19 -4.73
C PRO A 186 17.51 1.74 -4.45
N ASP A 187 18.25 1.02 -3.60
CA ASP A 187 17.95 -0.38 -3.35
C ASP A 187 16.71 -0.62 -2.49
N GLU A 188 16.22 0.44 -1.83
CA GLU A 188 14.96 0.42 -1.10
C GLU A 188 13.73 0.58 -2.00
N LEU A 189 13.92 0.87 -3.29
CA LEU A 189 12.83 1.08 -4.25
C LEU A 189 12.68 -0.13 -5.16
N LEU A 190 11.44 -0.42 -5.56
CA LEU A 190 11.12 -1.46 -6.53
C LEU A 190 11.56 -1.02 -7.93
N TRP A 191 11.28 0.23 -8.30
CA TRP A 191 11.62 0.81 -9.59
C TRP A 191 12.47 2.09 -9.43
N PRO A 192 13.75 1.98 -9.03
CA PRO A 192 14.61 3.13 -8.80
C PRO A 192 14.82 4.01 -10.03
N ILE A 193 14.62 3.46 -11.24
CA ILE A 193 14.64 4.23 -12.50
C ILE A 193 13.62 5.38 -12.53
N HIS A 194 12.54 5.29 -11.76
CA HIS A 194 11.48 6.31 -11.66
C HIS A 194 11.68 7.30 -10.52
N LEU A 195 12.80 7.24 -9.77
CA LEU A 195 13.05 8.07 -8.60
C LEU A 195 12.79 9.57 -8.85
N GLN A 196 13.26 10.13 -9.97
CA GLN A 196 13.03 11.55 -10.26
C GLN A 196 11.55 11.89 -10.48
N VAL A 197 10.76 10.97 -11.03
CA VAL A 197 9.30 11.14 -11.19
C VAL A 197 8.64 11.12 -9.82
N TYR A 198 9.02 10.18 -8.95
CA TYR A 198 8.52 10.10 -7.57
C TYR A 198 8.83 11.38 -6.80
N VAL A 199 10.06 11.90 -6.87
CA VAL A 199 10.44 13.17 -6.25
C VAL A 199 9.59 14.33 -6.80
N GLY A 200 9.45 14.44 -8.12
CA GLY A 200 8.65 15.50 -8.73
C GLY A 200 7.17 15.46 -8.32
N HIS A 201 6.59 14.26 -8.25
CA HIS A 201 5.21 14.07 -7.82
C HIS A 201 5.02 14.37 -6.33
N LEU A 202 5.86 13.84 -5.44
CA LEU A 202 5.83 14.14 -4.01
C LEU A 202 6.00 15.64 -3.71
N HIS A 203 6.85 16.32 -4.47
CA HIS A 203 7.01 17.77 -4.38
C HIS A 203 5.73 18.49 -4.81
N SER A 204 5.06 18.04 -5.88
CA SER A 204 3.79 18.63 -6.35
C SER A 204 2.64 18.44 -5.35
N LEU A 205 2.67 17.37 -4.56
CA LEU A 205 1.76 17.13 -3.45
C LEU A 205 2.12 17.91 -2.18
N GLY A 206 3.25 18.63 -2.18
CA GLY A 206 3.74 19.38 -1.02
C GLY A 206 4.25 18.50 0.11
N LEU A 207 4.57 17.23 -0.14
CA LEU A 207 5.07 16.28 0.88
C LEU A 207 6.59 16.38 1.07
N ILE A 208 7.31 16.85 0.06
CA ILE A 208 8.75 17.08 0.13
C ILE A 208 9.11 18.46 -0.40
N GLU A 209 10.30 18.92 -0.04
CA GLU A 209 10.89 20.17 -0.55
C GLU A 209 12.36 19.97 -0.91
N TYR A 210 12.83 20.78 -1.86
CA TYR A 210 14.24 20.84 -2.22
C TYR A 210 15.00 21.73 -1.24
N ASP A 211 16.13 21.24 -0.75
CA ASP A 211 17.05 22.00 0.09
C ASP A 211 18.31 22.34 -0.70
N ASN A 212 18.34 23.53 -1.29
CA ASN A 212 19.41 23.96 -2.21
C ASN A 212 20.65 24.51 -1.50
N ASP A 213 20.83 24.26 -0.20
CA ASP A 213 22.03 24.69 0.50
C ASP A 213 23.28 23.94 -0.03
N LEU A 214 24.31 24.70 -0.39
CA LEU A 214 25.57 24.18 -0.91
C LEU A 214 26.24 23.18 0.03
N LYS A 215 26.00 23.27 1.36
CA LYS A 215 26.54 22.29 2.31
C LYS A 215 26.03 20.88 2.04
N TYR A 216 24.81 20.74 1.52
CA TYR A 216 24.19 19.45 1.24
C TYR A 216 24.52 18.93 -0.15
N LEU A 217 24.91 19.80 -1.08
CA LEU A 217 25.28 19.42 -2.45
C LEU A 217 26.77 19.14 -2.56
N SER A 218 27.61 20.10 -2.20
CA SER A 218 29.07 20.02 -2.35
C SER A 218 29.80 19.79 -1.03
N GLY A 219 29.25 20.32 0.08
CA GLY A 219 29.89 20.24 1.41
C GLY A 219 30.01 18.82 1.99
N ARG A 220 29.19 17.88 1.53
CA ARG A 220 29.22 16.46 1.93
C ARG A 220 30.19 15.61 1.11
N GLY A 221 30.85 16.16 0.09
CA GLY A 221 31.70 15.39 -0.82
C GLY A 221 30.94 14.38 -1.70
N LEU A 222 29.60 14.39 -1.70
CA LEU A 222 28.79 13.39 -2.38
C LEU A 222 28.63 13.63 -3.89
N ASN A 223 28.83 14.87 -4.35
CA ASN A 223 28.57 15.25 -5.74
C ASN A 223 29.56 14.60 -6.72
N HIS A 224 30.86 14.51 -6.41
CA HIS A 224 31.90 13.96 -7.30
C HIS A 224 31.83 14.48 -8.76
N GLY A 225 31.35 15.71 -8.99
CA GLY A 225 31.16 16.29 -10.33
C GLY A 225 29.85 15.88 -11.03
N ASN A 226 28.97 15.14 -10.36
CA ASN A 226 27.67 14.70 -10.87
C ASN A 226 26.55 15.65 -10.43
N GLU A 227 25.50 15.78 -11.23
CA GLU A 227 24.31 16.49 -10.79
C GLU A 227 23.65 15.76 -9.62
N CYS A 228 23.41 16.47 -8.52
CA CYS A 228 22.71 15.96 -7.34
C CYS A 228 21.77 17.03 -6.79
N TRP A 229 20.72 16.58 -6.11
CA TRP A 229 19.76 17.44 -5.43
C TRP A 229 19.52 16.91 -4.03
N ALA A 230 19.33 17.80 -3.07
CA ALA A 230 18.96 17.45 -1.71
C ALA A 230 17.47 17.70 -1.49
N ILE A 231 16.81 16.73 -0.86
CA ILE A 231 15.37 16.74 -0.58
C ILE A 231 15.12 16.36 0.88
N LYS A 232 14.04 16.89 1.45
CA LYS A 232 13.57 16.52 2.80
C LYS A 232 12.04 16.55 2.85
N LEU A 233 11.47 15.97 3.90
CA LEU A 233 10.05 16.13 4.18
C LEU A 233 9.75 17.60 4.47
N SER A 234 8.65 18.11 3.89
CA SER A 234 8.08 19.39 4.33
C SER A 234 7.42 19.23 5.71
N GLU A 235 6.94 20.31 6.32
CA GLU A 235 6.12 20.22 7.54
C GLU A 235 4.86 19.38 7.31
N PHE A 236 4.23 19.55 6.14
CA PHE A 236 3.03 18.80 5.74
C PHE A 236 3.35 17.33 5.45
N GLY A 237 4.49 17.03 4.82
CA GLY A 237 4.97 15.66 4.63
C GLY A 237 5.34 14.97 5.94
N SER A 238 5.90 15.71 6.89
CA SER A 238 6.18 15.21 8.24
C SER A 238 4.88 14.88 8.99
N LEU A 239 3.84 15.71 8.83
CA LEU A 239 2.50 15.43 9.35
C LEU A 239 1.91 14.17 8.71
N PHE A 240 2.02 14.05 7.38
CA PHE A 240 1.57 12.87 6.62
C PHE A 240 2.28 11.60 7.09
N HIS A 241 3.60 11.63 7.28
CA HIS A 241 4.36 10.48 7.77
C HIS A 241 3.87 10.02 9.14
N ARG A 242 3.69 10.94 10.09
CA ARG A 242 3.19 10.61 11.43
C ARG A 242 1.77 10.04 11.43
N ALA A 243 0.91 10.56 10.55
CA ALA A 243 -0.49 10.14 10.48
C ALA A 243 -0.68 8.82 9.73
N CYS A 244 0.10 8.57 8.68
CA CYS A 244 -0.20 7.54 7.68
C CYS A 244 0.89 6.47 7.51
N VAL A 245 2.16 6.77 7.85
CA VAL A 245 3.30 5.90 7.47
C VAL A 245 4.02 5.31 8.68
N LYS A 246 4.19 6.08 9.76
CA LYS A 246 5.01 5.73 10.94
C LYS A 246 4.65 4.37 11.58
N GLY A 247 3.36 4.02 11.62
CA GLY A 247 2.86 2.78 12.23
C GLY A 247 2.54 1.67 11.22
N ALA A 248 2.85 1.87 9.94
CA ALA A 248 2.63 0.89 8.89
C ALA A 248 3.82 -0.10 8.81
N PRO A 249 3.58 -1.39 8.56
CA PRO A 249 4.62 -2.42 8.56
C PRO A 249 5.44 -2.40 7.26
N LEU A 250 6.19 -1.34 6.99
CA LEU A 250 6.96 -1.21 5.73
C LEU A 250 7.98 -2.34 5.52
N GLU A 251 8.49 -2.92 6.61
CA GLU A 251 9.43 -4.05 6.58
C GLU A 251 8.83 -5.32 5.98
N SER A 252 7.52 -5.57 6.16
CA SER A 252 6.86 -6.74 5.54
C SER A 252 6.75 -6.61 4.02
N PHE A 253 7.07 -5.43 3.50
CA PHE A 253 7.11 -5.14 2.08
C PHE A 253 8.54 -4.88 1.60
N ALA A 254 9.60 -5.20 2.35
CA ALA A 254 10.96 -4.89 1.94
C ALA A 254 11.27 -5.40 0.52
N VAL A 255 11.90 -4.55 -0.30
CA VAL A 255 12.25 -4.90 -1.69
C VAL A 255 13.39 -5.90 -1.67
N THR A 256 13.19 -7.06 -2.29
CA THR A 256 14.26 -8.03 -2.53
C THR A 256 14.77 -7.89 -3.97
N PRO A 257 16.03 -8.26 -4.25
CA PRO A 257 16.56 -8.24 -5.61
C PRO A 257 15.76 -9.07 -6.63
N GLN A 258 14.98 -10.06 -6.16
CA GLN A 258 14.11 -10.88 -7.01
C GLN A 258 12.82 -10.17 -7.45
N ASP A 259 12.42 -9.10 -6.77
CA ASP A 259 11.18 -8.37 -7.07
C ASP A 259 11.32 -7.43 -8.28
N ARG A 260 12.56 -7.17 -8.72
CA ARG A 260 12.88 -6.36 -9.90
C ARG A 260 12.89 -7.28 -11.13
N ILE A 261 11.72 -7.58 -11.69
CA ILE A 261 11.56 -8.40 -12.92
C ILE A 261 11.55 -7.52 -14.18
#